data_AF-A0AAJ3EG69-F1
#
_entry.id   AF-A0AAJ3EG69-F1
#
_cell.length_a   1.000
_cell.length_b   1.000
_cell.length_c   1.000
_cell.angle_alpha   90.00
_cell.angle_beta   90.00
_cell.angle_gamma   90.00
#
_symmetry.space_group_name_H-M   'P 1'
#
loop_
_entity.id
_entity.type
_entity.pdbx_description
1 polymer ?
#
loop_
_entity_poly.entity_id
_entity_poly.type
_entity_poly.pdbx_seq_one_letter_code
_entity_poly.pdbx_strand_id
1 'polypeptide(L)'
;MAKQIMRTTTLERRELYSFCDELPAPVVAVPVVTGKRGTGLQLHLRYRGEQVTIIENGRACTFRSLDDIVFELDGAPNVRTQRLIVDADGWFS
;
A
#
# COMPACT_ATOMS: atom_id res chain seq x y z
N MET A 1 -17.72 -17.61 9.22
CA MET A 1 -16.64 -17.23 8.27
C MET A 1 -15.51 -16.63 9.09
N ALA A 2 -14.33 -17.25 9.10
CA ALA A 2 -13.20 -16.74 9.87
C ALA A 2 -12.69 -15.45 9.20
N LYS A 3 -12.76 -14.33 9.92
CA LYS A 3 -12.13 -13.06 9.50
C LYS A 3 -10.63 -13.30 9.60
N GLN A 4 -9.97 -13.49 8.46
CA GLN A 4 -8.52 -13.67 8.43
C GLN A 4 -7.87 -12.45 9.10
N ILE A 5 -7.18 -12.67 10.21
CA ILE A 5 -6.49 -11.62 10.94
C ILE A 5 -5.27 -11.23 10.10
N MET A 6 -5.42 -10.21 9.26
CA MET A 6 -4.29 -9.60 8.56
C MET A 6 -3.33 -9.04 9.61
N ARG A 7 -2.06 -9.47 9.55
CA ARG A 7 -0.99 -8.82 10.29
C ARG A 7 -0.64 -7.53 9.56
N THR A 8 -0.74 -6.41 10.27
CA THR A 8 -0.39 -5.10 9.75
C THR A 8 1.01 -4.74 10.21
N THR A 9 1.91 -4.49 9.27
CA THR A 9 3.28 -4.01 9.52
C THR A 9 3.41 -2.60 8.91
N THR A 10 4.28 -1.77 9.45
CA THR A 10 4.58 -0.44 8.90
C THR A 10 5.91 -0.43 8.17
N LEU A 11 6.01 0.31 7.07
CA LEU A 11 7.23 0.49 6.29
C LEU A 11 7.46 1.99 6.06
N GLU A 12 8.66 2.48 6.38
CA GLU A 12 9.00 3.87 6.07
C GLU A 12 9.05 4.06 4.55
N ARG A 13 8.50 5.17 4.06
CA ARG A 13 8.39 5.47 2.63
C ARG A 13 9.73 5.38 1.91
N ARG A 14 10.81 5.82 2.57
CA ARG A 14 12.18 5.75 2.05
C ARG A 14 12.69 4.31 1.82
N GLU A 15 12.09 3.33 2.49
CA GLU A 15 12.45 1.90 2.41
C GLU A 15 11.60 1.16 1.37
N LEU A 16 10.60 1.83 0.76
CA LEU A 16 9.65 1.24 -0.18
C LEU A 16 10.33 0.47 -1.31
N TYR A 17 11.29 1.10 -1.98
CA TYR A 17 11.96 0.50 -3.13
C TYR A 17 12.81 -0.70 -2.74
N SER A 18 13.60 -0.59 -1.67
CA SER A 18 14.41 -1.70 -1.16
C SER A 18 13.54 -2.89 -0.72
N PHE A 19 12.43 -2.61 -0.03
CA PHE A 19 11.47 -3.63 0.33
C PHE A 19 10.91 -4.35 -0.91
N CYS A 20 10.53 -3.59 -1.94
CA CYS A 20 10.02 -4.13 -3.20
C CYS A 20 11.06 -4.99 -3.94
N ASP A 21 12.34 -4.62 -3.92
CA ASP A 21 13.44 -5.40 -4.50
C ASP A 21 13.63 -6.75 -3.81
N GLU A 22 13.43 -6.81 -2.49
CA GLU A 22 13.57 -8.02 -1.69
C GLU A 22 12.39 -9.01 -1.84
N LEU A 23 11.30 -8.57 -2.47
CA LEU A 23 10.16 -9.44 -2.73
C LEU A 23 10.49 -10.50 -3.81
N PRO A 24 9.95 -11.73 -3.69
CA PRO A 24 10.16 -12.76 -4.70
C PRO A 24 9.64 -12.36 -6.10
N ALA A 25 10.39 -12.72 -7.14
CA ALA A 25 9.96 -12.58 -8.53
C ALA A 25 8.95 -13.68 -8.94
N PRO A 26 8.12 -13.49 -9.98
CA PRO A 26 8.07 -12.31 -10.87
C PRO A 26 7.16 -11.19 -10.38
N VAL A 27 6.20 -11.46 -9.49
CA VAL A 27 5.38 -10.42 -8.84
C VAL A 27 4.75 -10.91 -7.53
N VAL A 28 4.83 -10.13 -6.46
CA VAL A 28 4.42 -10.56 -5.10
C VAL A 28 3.51 -9.59 -4.36
N ALA A 29 3.68 -8.27 -4.49
CA ALA A 29 2.86 -7.30 -3.79
C ALA A 29 1.74 -6.72 -4.66
N VAL A 30 0.55 -6.56 -4.07
CA VAL A 30 -0.59 -5.87 -4.68
C VAL A 30 -0.77 -4.54 -3.93
N PRO A 31 -0.70 -3.39 -4.62
CA PRO A 31 -0.95 -2.11 -3.99
C PRO A 31 -2.45 -1.97 -3.67
N VAL A 32 -2.73 -1.55 -2.44
CA VAL A 32 -4.07 -1.30 -1.92
C VAL A 32 -4.10 0.14 -1.42
N VAL A 33 -5.06 0.91 -1.90
CA VAL A 33 -5.29 2.28 -1.47
C VAL A 33 -6.52 2.29 -0.60
N THR A 34 -6.37 2.71 0.64
CA THR A 34 -7.52 3.03 1.50
C THR A 34 -7.69 4.54 1.54
N GLY A 35 -8.90 5.01 1.76
CA GLY A 35 -9.12 6.42 2.00
C GLY A 35 -10.19 6.62 3.04
N LYS A 36 -10.09 7.76 3.74
CA LYS A 36 -11.12 8.24 4.65
C LYS A 36 -11.35 9.72 4.40
N ARG A 37 -12.60 10.14 4.52
CA ARG A 37 -13.00 11.53 4.29
C ARG A 37 -12.18 12.46 5.19
N GLY A 38 -11.52 13.45 4.57
CA GLY A 38 -10.74 14.47 5.28
C GLY A 38 -9.32 14.07 5.69
N THR A 39 -8.87 12.84 5.40
CA THR A 39 -7.53 12.35 5.80
C THR A 39 -6.63 11.96 4.64
N GLY A 40 -7.09 12.12 3.39
CA GLY A 40 -6.35 11.71 2.19
C GLY A 40 -6.39 10.21 1.93
N LEU A 41 -5.53 9.76 1.01
CA LEU A 41 -5.38 8.37 0.61
C LEU A 41 -4.15 7.75 1.28
N GLN A 42 -4.27 6.52 1.77
CA GLN A 42 -3.15 5.77 2.34
C GLN A 42 -2.80 4.62 1.43
N LEU A 43 -1.50 4.43 1.20
CA LEU A 43 -0.98 3.32 0.43
C LEU A 43 -0.61 2.16 1.35
N HIS A 44 -1.00 0.96 0.93
CA HIS A 44 -0.57 -0.30 1.51
C HIS A 44 -0.07 -1.26 0.43
N LEU A 45 0.87 -2.12 0.79
CA LEU A 45 1.28 -3.26 -0.03
C LEU A 45 0.77 -4.55 0.62
N ARG A 46 -0.05 -5.30 -0.12
CA ARG A 46 -0.54 -6.60 0.31
C ARG A 46 0.28 -7.72 -0.32
N TYR A 47 0.91 -8.55 0.50
CA TYR A 47 1.66 -9.73 0.05
C TYR A 47 1.52 -10.86 1.07
N ARG A 48 1.45 -12.13 0.62
CA ARG A 48 1.40 -13.33 1.48
C ARG A 48 0.38 -13.29 2.66
N GLY A 49 -0.73 -12.57 2.50
CA GLY A 49 -1.76 -12.42 3.55
C GLY A 49 -1.43 -11.36 4.61
N GLU A 50 -0.33 -10.62 4.44
CA GLU A 50 0.08 -9.47 5.25
C GLU A 50 -0.25 -8.17 4.53
N GLN A 51 -0.42 -7.10 5.31
CA GLN A 51 -0.61 -5.75 4.80
C GLN A 51 0.47 -4.84 5.39
N VAL A 52 1.26 -4.24 4.51
CA VAL A 52 2.27 -3.25 4.89
C VAL A 52 1.72 -1.87 4.63
N THR A 53 1.66 -1.05 5.67
CA THR A 53 1.22 0.35 5.56
C THR A 53 2.43 1.25 5.37
N ILE A 54 2.37 2.10 4.34
CA ILE A 54 3.42 3.06 4.08
C ILE A 54 3.28 4.23 5.05
N ILE A 55 4.34 4.53 5.77
CA ILE A 55 4.45 5.61 6.74
C ILE A 55 5.58 6.55 6.36
N GLU A 56 5.55 7.77 6.86
CA GLU A 56 6.61 8.75 6.67
C GLU A 56 6.91 9.39 8.03
N ASN A 57 8.13 9.19 8.53
CA ASN A 57 8.60 9.68 9.83
C ASN A 57 7.69 9.24 10.99
N GLY A 58 7.34 7.95 11.03
CA GLY A 58 6.47 7.38 12.07
C GLY A 58 5.00 7.76 11.98
N ARG A 59 4.57 8.48 10.92
CA ARG A 59 3.17 8.90 10.71
C ARG A 59 2.59 8.28 9.46
N ALA A 60 1.27 8.14 9.40
CA ALA A 60 0.61 7.69 8.19
C ALA A 60 1.01 8.57 6.98
N CYS A 61 1.52 7.93 5.92
CA CYS A 61 1.82 8.62 4.68
C CYS A 61 0.50 8.81 3.92
N THR A 62 0.16 10.07 3.61
CA THR A 62 -1.10 10.42 2.94
C THR A 62 -0.83 11.03 1.58
N PHE A 63 -1.47 10.48 0.55
CA PHE A 63 -1.43 10.93 -0.83
C PHE A 63 -2.69 11.74 -1.16
N ARG A 64 -2.57 12.69 -2.10
CA ARG A 64 -3.69 13.57 -2.46
C ARG A 64 -4.53 12.99 -3.60
N SER A 65 -3.93 12.15 -4.43
CA SER A 65 -4.57 11.52 -5.59
C SER A 65 -4.10 10.08 -5.79
N LEU A 66 -4.83 9.32 -6.61
CA LEU A 66 -4.35 8.02 -7.08
C LEU A 66 -3.13 8.17 -7.99
N ASP A 67 -3.03 9.27 -8.73
CA ASP A 67 -1.88 9.55 -9.60
C ASP A 67 -0.59 9.71 -8.79
N ASP A 68 -0.65 10.37 -7.62
CA ASP A 68 0.50 10.48 -6.70
C ASP A 68 0.97 9.09 -6.24
N ILE A 69 0.03 8.17 -6.01
CA ILE A 69 0.32 6.79 -5.59
C ILE A 69 0.92 5.97 -6.74
N VAL A 70 0.37 6.11 -7.94
CA VAL A 70 0.90 5.44 -9.13
C VAL A 70 2.31 5.96 -9.43
N PHE A 71 2.53 7.27 -9.29
CA PHE A 71 3.85 7.88 -9.42
C PHE A 71 4.83 7.39 -8.36
N GLU A 72 4.40 7.27 -7.09
CA GLU A 72 5.22 6.71 -6.02
C GLU A 72 5.71 5.28 -6.33
N LEU A 73 4.83 4.48 -6.95
CA LEU A 73 5.10 3.09 -7.31
C LEU A 73 5.72 2.93 -8.71
N ASP A 74 5.96 4.01 -9.44
CA ASP A 74 6.49 3.93 -10.80
C ASP A 74 7.93 3.40 -10.79
N GLY A 75 8.16 2.30 -11.49
CA GLY A 75 9.45 1.59 -11.43
C GLY A 75 9.66 0.75 -10.16
N ALA A 76 8.68 0.63 -9.27
CA ALA A 76 8.76 -0.27 -8.12
C ALA A 76 8.81 -1.75 -8.58
N PRO A 77 9.87 -2.50 -8.26
CA PRO A 77 10.02 -3.89 -8.68
C PRO A 77 9.07 -4.82 -7.91
N ASN A 78 8.70 -5.96 -8.50
CA ASN A 78 7.89 -7.00 -7.85
C ASN A 78 6.50 -6.55 -7.31
N VAL A 79 5.99 -5.39 -7.76
CA VAL A 79 4.66 -4.85 -7.43
C VAL A 79 3.73 -4.91 -8.64
N ARG A 80 2.45 -5.29 -8.44
CA ARG A 80 1.40 -5.25 -9.48
C ARG A 80 0.84 -3.84 -9.64
N THR A 81 1.60 -2.91 -10.21
CA THR A 81 1.13 -1.53 -10.46
C THR A 81 -0.07 -1.48 -11.41
N GLN A 82 -0.18 -2.43 -12.34
CA GLN A 82 -1.35 -2.59 -13.23
C GLN A 82 -2.64 -3.02 -12.49
N ARG A 83 -2.56 -3.41 -11.21
CA ARG A 83 -3.70 -3.87 -10.41
C ARG A 83 -3.72 -3.16 -9.06
N LEU A 84 -4.16 -1.91 -9.10
CA LEU A 84 -4.45 -1.12 -7.92
C LEU A 84 -5.82 -1.48 -7.35
N ILE A 85 -5.89 -1.83 -6.08
CA ILE A 85 -7.16 -2.02 -5.37
C ILE A 85 -7.47 -0.74 -4.62
N VAL A 86 -8.66 -0.18 -4.83
CA VAL A 86 -9.17 0.95 -4.05
C VAL A 86 -10.22 0.41 -3.09
N ASP A 87 -9.92 0.50 -1.80
CA ASP A 87 -10.84 0.19 -0.71
C ASP A 87 -11.49 1.49 -0.23
N ALA A 88 -12.76 1.64 -0.59
CA ALA A 88 -13.57 2.81 -0.31
C ALA A 88 -14.48 2.62 0.92
N ASP A 89 -14.32 1.55 1.71
CA ASP A 89 -15.18 1.30 2.87
C ASP A 89 -15.14 2.46 3.88
N GLY A 90 -13.98 3.13 4.01
CA GLY A 90 -13.81 4.33 4.85
C GLY A 90 -14.36 5.64 4.28
N TRP A 91 -14.88 5.64 3.05
CA TRP A 91 -15.48 6.83 2.42
C TRP A 91 -16.98 6.96 2.73
N PHE A 92 -17.67 5.85 2.93
CA PHE A 92 -19.12 5.80 3.16
C PHE A 92 -19.49 5.64 4.64
N SER A 93 -18.50 5.53 5.53
CA SER A 93 -18.64 5.40 6.99
C SER A 93 -18.77 6.74 7.71
#